data_AF-A0A812QT42-F1
#
_entry.id   AF-A0A812QT42-F1
#
_cell.length_a   1.000
_cell.length_b   1.000
_cell.length_c   1.000
_cell.angle_alpha   90.00
_cell.angle_beta   90.00
_cell.angle_gamma   90.00
#
_symmetry.space_group_name_H-M   'P 1'
#
loop_
_entity.id
_entity.type
_entity.pdbx_description
1 polymer ?
#
loop_
_entity_poly.entity_id
_entity_poly.type
_entity_poly.pdbx_seq_one_letter_code
_entity_poly.pdbx_strand_id
1 'polypeptide(L)'
;DWIGKYPFVSIEDPFDQDDWEAYSKFQAEVGETIQIVGDDLLVTNPKRVQKALDCKACNALLLKVNQIGSVTEAVEAACMSQFAGWGVMVSHRSGETEDAFIADLVVGLRTGQIKTGAPCRSERLAKYNQLLRIEEELGDRCSYAGTGFRNIGSPAFGMKRKPFVGGNWKCNGKVSQVKELLTAFKAAGADAKFVDVAIFAPTLHVPTAQ
;
A
#
# COMPACT_ATOMS: atom_id res chain seq x y z
N ASP A 1 -30.47 0.80 -1.37
CA ASP A 1 -30.96 -0.33 -2.19
C ASP A 1 -29.91 -1.31 -2.66
N TRP A 2 -28.87 -0.93 -3.40
CA TRP A 2 -27.90 -1.89 -3.95
C TRP A 2 -27.08 -2.62 -2.88
N ILE A 3 -26.64 -1.91 -1.83
CA ILE A 3 -25.90 -2.50 -0.70
C ILE A 3 -26.67 -3.65 -0.02
N GLY A 4 -27.99 -3.54 0.11
CA GLY A 4 -28.82 -4.62 0.68
C GLY A 4 -29.14 -5.75 -0.31
N LYS A 5 -28.93 -5.53 -1.62
CA LYS A 5 -29.26 -6.49 -2.68
C LYS A 5 -28.07 -7.32 -3.13
N TYR A 6 -26.86 -6.78 -3.02
CA TYR A 6 -25.64 -7.41 -3.53
C TYR A 6 -24.55 -7.43 -2.45
N PRO A 7 -23.65 -8.45 -2.47
CA PRO A 7 -22.64 -8.64 -1.45
C PRO A 7 -21.43 -7.72 -1.67
N PHE A 8 -21.64 -6.40 -1.71
CA PHE A 8 -20.53 -5.46 -1.80
C PHE A 8 -19.67 -5.54 -0.54
N VAL A 9 -18.38 -5.77 -0.73
CA VAL A 9 -17.38 -5.79 0.35
C VAL A 9 -16.50 -4.54 0.35
N SER A 10 -16.45 -3.82 -0.77
CA SER A 10 -15.67 -2.59 -0.93
C SER A 10 -16.29 -1.67 -1.97
N ILE A 11 -16.22 -0.36 -1.74
CA ILE A 11 -16.62 0.71 -2.64
C ILE A 11 -15.47 1.72 -2.70
N GLU A 12 -15.09 2.12 -3.90
CA GLU A 12 -14.06 3.11 -4.18
C GLU A 12 -14.72 4.38 -4.72
N ASP A 13 -14.26 5.53 -4.22
CA ASP A 13 -14.71 6.87 -4.58
C ASP A 13 -16.23 7.03 -4.78
N PRO A 14 -17.06 6.83 -3.74
CA PRO A 14 -18.51 6.95 -3.84
C PRO A 14 -19.02 8.37 -4.16
N PHE A 15 -18.21 9.40 -3.88
CA PHE A 15 -18.56 10.82 -4.08
C PHE A 15 -17.38 11.62 -4.64
N ASP A 16 -17.64 12.88 -4.98
CA ASP A 16 -16.64 13.84 -5.47
C ASP A 16 -15.44 13.97 -4.51
N GLN A 17 -14.27 14.19 -5.09
CA GLN A 17 -12.98 14.26 -4.39
C GLN A 17 -12.92 15.30 -3.25
N ASP A 18 -13.80 16.31 -3.23
CA ASP A 18 -13.82 17.34 -2.19
C ASP A 18 -15.11 17.35 -1.35
N ASP A 19 -16.02 16.37 -1.52
CA ASP A 19 -17.25 16.24 -0.73
C ASP A 19 -17.05 15.45 0.58
N TRP A 20 -16.22 16.01 1.46
CA TRP A 20 -15.86 15.39 2.75
C TRP A 20 -17.08 15.06 3.61
N GLU A 21 -18.14 15.86 3.54
CA GLU A 21 -19.36 15.66 4.34
C GLU A 21 -20.13 14.42 3.87
N ALA A 22 -20.29 14.23 2.55
CA ALA A 22 -20.94 13.03 2.01
C ALA A 22 -20.17 11.77 2.38
N TYR A 23 -18.84 11.79 2.26
CA TYR A 23 -17.98 10.69 2.69
C TYR A 23 -18.16 10.36 4.17
N SER A 24 -18.09 11.34 5.06
CA SER A 24 -18.26 11.12 6.51
C SER A 24 -19.63 10.54 6.87
N LYS A 25 -20.71 11.01 6.24
CA LYS A 25 -22.06 10.44 6.42
C LYS A 25 -22.10 9.00 5.94
N PHE A 26 -21.57 8.72 4.76
CA PHE A 26 -21.56 7.36 4.22
C PHE A 26 -20.72 6.39 5.06
N GLN A 27 -19.56 6.84 5.54
CA GLN A 27 -18.70 6.09 6.44
C GLN A 27 -19.39 5.79 7.78
N ALA A 28 -20.16 6.72 8.34
CA ALA A 28 -20.94 6.48 9.55
C ALA A 28 -22.03 5.41 9.33
N GLU A 29 -22.66 5.40 8.17
CA GLU A 29 -23.79 4.53 7.89
C GLU A 29 -23.39 3.09 7.53
N VAL A 30 -22.30 2.89 6.76
CA VAL A 30 -21.94 1.55 6.24
C VAL A 30 -20.50 1.12 6.50
N GLY A 31 -19.65 2.00 7.04
CA GLY A 31 -18.20 1.77 7.13
C GLY A 31 -17.78 0.61 8.04
N GLU A 32 -18.65 0.16 8.95
CA GLU A 32 -18.40 -1.04 9.76
C GLU A 32 -18.38 -2.30 8.89
N THR A 33 -19.30 -2.42 7.94
CA THR A 33 -19.49 -3.64 7.13
C THR A 33 -18.79 -3.57 5.78
N ILE A 34 -18.68 -2.37 5.20
CA ILE A 34 -18.14 -2.16 3.86
C ILE A 34 -16.84 -1.37 3.92
N GLN A 35 -15.85 -1.80 3.14
CA GLN A 35 -14.63 -1.01 2.95
C GLN A 35 -14.93 0.20 2.05
N ILE A 36 -14.63 1.41 2.53
CA ILE A 36 -14.76 2.66 1.75
C ILE A 36 -13.34 3.12 1.43
N VAL A 37 -12.98 3.04 0.15
CA VAL A 37 -11.65 3.36 -0.37
C VAL A 37 -11.65 4.78 -0.89
N GLY A 38 -10.74 5.60 -0.37
CA GLY A 38 -10.42 6.90 -0.97
C GLY A 38 -9.24 6.79 -1.94
N ASP A 39 -9.49 7.11 -3.21
CA ASP A 39 -8.49 7.26 -4.26
C ASP A 39 -8.31 8.75 -4.60
N ASP A 40 -9.23 9.35 -5.34
CA ASP A 40 -9.19 10.78 -5.68
C ASP A 40 -9.41 11.65 -4.43
N LEU A 41 -10.15 11.16 -3.43
CA LEU A 41 -10.28 11.82 -2.13
C LEU A 41 -8.93 11.99 -1.43
N LEU A 42 -8.02 11.00 -1.52
CA LEU A 42 -6.80 10.95 -0.71
C LEU A 42 -5.54 11.27 -1.50
N VAL A 43 -5.54 10.95 -2.78
CA VAL A 43 -4.43 11.09 -3.73
C VAL A 43 -3.08 10.59 -3.22
N THR A 44 -3.09 9.55 -2.37
CA THR A 44 -1.90 9.04 -1.64
C THR A 44 -1.14 10.15 -0.88
N ASN A 45 -1.80 11.24 -0.49
CA ASN A 45 -1.18 12.39 0.18
C ASN A 45 -1.39 12.31 1.71
N PRO A 46 -0.32 12.25 2.52
CA PRO A 46 -0.42 12.13 3.98
C PRO A 46 -1.28 13.22 4.64
N LYS A 47 -1.29 14.46 4.12
CA LYS A 47 -2.13 15.54 4.67
C LYS A 47 -3.62 15.30 4.43
N ARG A 48 -3.98 14.75 3.26
CA ARG A 48 -5.37 14.40 2.94
C ARG A 48 -5.80 13.15 3.70
N VAL A 49 -4.90 12.17 3.88
CA VAL A 49 -5.12 11.03 4.78
C VAL A 49 -5.41 11.50 6.21
N GLN A 50 -4.59 12.40 6.76
CA GLN A 50 -4.83 12.95 8.10
C GLN A 50 -6.19 13.66 8.19
N LYS A 51 -6.54 14.51 7.22
CA LYS A 51 -7.86 15.14 7.18
C LYS A 51 -8.99 14.10 7.15
N ALA A 52 -8.86 13.06 6.34
CA ALA A 52 -9.84 12.01 6.20
C ALA A 52 -10.01 11.19 7.49
N LEU A 53 -8.94 11.00 8.26
CA LEU A 53 -8.97 10.42 9.59
C LEU A 53 -9.73 11.33 10.57
N ASP A 54 -9.41 12.62 10.58
CA ASP A 54 -10.00 13.59 11.52
C ASP A 54 -11.51 13.71 11.32
N CYS A 55 -11.98 13.75 10.06
CA CYS A 55 -13.40 13.83 9.74
C CYS A 55 -14.08 12.47 9.55
N LYS A 56 -13.36 11.35 9.69
CA LYS A 56 -13.86 9.98 9.48
C LYS A 56 -14.53 9.80 8.11
N ALA A 57 -13.87 10.23 7.04
CA ALA A 57 -14.42 10.21 5.68
C ALA A 57 -14.44 8.82 5.03
N CYS A 58 -13.45 7.98 5.30
CA CYS A 58 -13.34 6.64 4.71
C CYS A 58 -12.64 5.69 5.69
N ASN A 59 -12.35 4.47 5.25
CA ASN A 59 -11.70 3.46 6.09
C ASN A 59 -10.62 2.64 5.35
N ALA A 60 -10.26 3.07 4.14
CA ALA A 60 -9.16 2.48 3.38
C ALA A 60 -8.52 3.47 2.43
N LEU A 61 -7.20 3.32 2.25
CA LEU A 61 -6.38 4.08 1.30
C LEU A 61 -6.17 3.27 0.02
N LEU A 62 -6.42 3.86 -1.15
CA LEU A 62 -5.86 3.35 -2.42
C LEU A 62 -4.43 3.89 -2.59
N LEU A 63 -3.43 3.02 -2.43
CA LEU A 63 -2.03 3.38 -2.47
C LEU A 63 -1.49 3.31 -3.90
N LYS A 64 -1.23 4.47 -4.50
CA LYS A 64 -0.58 4.61 -5.82
C LYS A 64 0.80 5.22 -5.65
N VAL A 65 1.84 4.39 -5.72
CA VAL A 65 3.23 4.79 -5.41
C VAL A 65 3.70 5.98 -6.24
N ASN A 66 3.40 5.98 -7.54
CA ASN A 66 3.85 7.04 -8.44
C ASN A 66 3.05 8.36 -8.30
N GLN A 67 2.00 8.37 -7.48
CA GLN A 67 1.21 9.58 -7.21
C GLN A 67 1.81 10.42 -6.10
N ILE A 68 2.47 9.79 -5.12
CA ILE A 68 3.18 10.48 -4.04
C ILE A 68 4.65 10.74 -4.36
N GLY A 69 5.24 9.96 -5.27
CA GLY A 69 6.52 10.24 -5.91
C GLY A 69 7.70 9.42 -5.41
N SER A 70 7.70 8.99 -4.14
CA SER A 70 8.74 8.10 -3.59
C SER A 70 8.19 6.92 -2.80
N VAL A 71 8.99 5.86 -2.69
CA VAL A 71 8.64 4.68 -1.88
C VAL A 71 8.58 5.02 -0.40
N THR A 72 9.45 5.91 0.09
CA THR A 72 9.42 6.36 1.49
C THR A 72 8.07 6.98 1.85
N GLU A 73 7.60 7.92 1.03
CA GLU A 73 6.33 8.61 1.29
C GLU A 73 5.13 7.67 1.10
N ALA A 74 5.20 6.74 0.14
CA ALA A 74 4.17 5.72 -0.04
C ALA A 74 4.05 4.81 1.20
N VAL A 75 5.19 4.41 1.77
CA VAL A 75 5.20 3.59 2.99
C VAL A 75 4.71 4.40 4.19
N GLU A 76 5.07 5.69 4.30
CA GLU A 76 4.56 6.56 5.35
C GLU A 76 3.03 6.67 5.31
N ALA A 77 2.45 6.92 4.13
CA ALA A 77 1.00 6.98 3.94
C ALA A 77 0.31 5.64 4.27
N ALA A 78 0.92 4.52 3.86
CA ALA A 78 0.42 3.19 4.17
C ALA A 78 0.46 2.91 5.68
N CYS A 79 1.57 3.20 6.34
CA CYS A 79 1.74 3.02 7.78
C CYS A 79 0.73 3.88 8.54
N MET A 80 0.61 5.17 8.22
CA MET A 80 -0.34 6.07 8.85
C MET A 80 -1.77 5.51 8.81
N SER A 81 -2.18 5.00 7.65
CA SER A 81 -3.49 4.37 7.47
C SER A 81 -3.63 3.10 8.31
N GLN A 82 -2.64 2.20 8.23
CA GLN A 82 -2.62 0.95 9.00
C GLN A 82 -2.66 1.16 10.53
N PHE A 83 -1.88 2.11 11.05
CA PHE A 83 -1.86 2.47 12.48
C PHE A 83 -3.20 3.05 12.93
N ALA A 84 -3.94 3.71 12.04
CA ALA A 84 -5.29 4.18 12.31
C ALA A 84 -6.38 3.10 12.16
N GLY A 85 -6.00 1.85 11.86
CA GLY A 85 -6.95 0.75 11.68
C GLY A 85 -7.58 0.69 10.28
N TRP A 86 -7.07 1.46 9.32
CA TRP A 86 -7.57 1.45 7.95
C TRP A 86 -6.95 0.35 7.11
N GLY A 87 -7.69 -0.08 6.09
CA GLY A 87 -7.15 -0.90 5.02
C GLY A 87 -6.23 -0.10 4.09
N VAL A 88 -5.30 -0.80 3.46
CA VAL A 88 -4.44 -0.22 2.41
C VAL A 88 -4.50 -1.12 1.20
N MET A 89 -5.01 -0.60 0.08
CA MET A 89 -5.08 -1.32 -1.18
C MET A 89 -4.01 -0.80 -2.11
N VAL A 90 -2.97 -1.60 -2.36
CA VAL A 90 -1.95 -1.26 -3.34
C VAL A 90 -2.57 -1.30 -4.74
N SER A 91 -2.33 -0.29 -5.56
CA SER A 91 -3.02 -0.11 -6.84
C SER A 91 -2.08 0.13 -8.01
N HIS A 92 -2.49 -0.40 -9.17
CA HIS A 92 -1.89 -0.12 -10.47
C HIS A 92 -2.28 1.26 -11.02
N ARG A 93 -1.69 1.61 -12.17
CA ARG A 93 -2.14 2.74 -13.00
C ARG A 93 -2.74 2.31 -14.34
N SER A 94 -3.57 3.16 -14.94
CA SER A 94 -4.16 2.86 -16.25
C SER A 94 -3.09 2.55 -17.30
N GLY A 95 -2.01 3.32 -17.35
CA GLY A 95 -0.77 2.95 -18.05
C GLY A 95 0.19 2.19 -17.12
N GLU A 96 0.32 0.88 -17.32
CA GLU A 96 1.26 0.02 -16.59
C GLU A 96 2.37 -0.51 -17.50
N THR A 97 3.43 -1.01 -16.86
CA THR A 97 4.56 -1.70 -17.49
C THR A 97 4.63 -3.16 -17.05
N GLU A 98 5.58 -3.91 -17.56
CA GLU A 98 5.93 -5.26 -17.11
C GLU A 98 6.56 -5.30 -15.70
N ASP A 99 6.91 -4.15 -15.13
CA ASP A 99 7.45 -4.05 -13.78
C ASP A 99 6.44 -4.57 -12.76
N ALA A 100 6.85 -5.54 -11.95
CA ALA A 100 6.01 -6.17 -10.94
C ALA A 100 6.18 -5.58 -9.53
N PHE A 101 6.88 -4.47 -9.35
CA PHE A 101 7.24 -3.87 -8.06
C PHE A 101 6.10 -3.80 -7.04
N ILE A 102 4.88 -3.47 -7.47
CA ILE A 102 3.75 -3.34 -6.55
C ILE A 102 3.30 -4.68 -5.95
N ALA A 103 3.67 -5.82 -6.55
CA ALA A 103 3.45 -7.17 -6.01
C ALA A 103 4.34 -7.42 -4.78
N ASP A 104 5.61 -7.04 -4.84
CA ASP A 104 6.53 -7.11 -3.70
C ASP A 104 6.14 -6.08 -2.63
N LEU A 105 5.70 -4.89 -3.06
CA LEU A 105 5.27 -3.83 -2.15
C LEU A 105 4.05 -4.24 -1.30
N VAL A 106 3.02 -4.85 -1.91
CA VAL A 106 1.82 -5.28 -1.17
C VAL A 106 2.15 -6.33 -0.11
N VAL A 107 3.07 -7.26 -0.43
CA VAL A 107 3.52 -8.30 0.52
C VAL A 107 4.38 -7.67 1.62
N GLY A 108 5.34 -6.83 1.26
CA GLY A 108 6.25 -6.20 2.21
C GLY A 108 5.57 -5.23 3.18
N LEU A 109 4.58 -4.47 2.70
CA LEU A 109 3.71 -3.64 3.54
C LEU A 109 2.63 -4.45 4.27
N ARG A 110 2.47 -5.74 3.94
CA ARG A 110 1.48 -6.66 4.50
C ARG A 110 0.06 -6.09 4.44
N THR A 111 -0.31 -5.47 3.32
CA THR A 111 -1.56 -4.72 3.26
C THR A 111 -2.79 -5.62 3.12
N GLY A 112 -2.60 -6.86 2.63
CA GLY A 112 -3.65 -7.87 2.49
C GLY A 112 -4.53 -7.71 1.25
N GLN A 113 -4.36 -6.66 0.45
CA GLN A 113 -5.18 -6.39 -0.73
C GLN A 113 -4.44 -5.58 -1.80
N ILE A 114 -4.64 -5.98 -3.06
CA ILE A 114 -4.05 -5.37 -4.25
C ILE A 114 -5.09 -5.30 -5.38
N LYS A 115 -5.14 -4.16 -6.07
CA LYS A 115 -5.91 -3.95 -7.29
C LYS A 115 -4.92 -3.79 -8.44
N THR A 116 -4.69 -4.84 -9.23
CA THR A 116 -3.69 -4.84 -10.32
C THR A 116 -4.26 -5.16 -11.72
N GLY A 117 -5.55 -4.87 -11.92
CA GLY A 117 -6.26 -5.00 -13.20
C GLY A 117 -6.97 -6.35 -13.36
N ALA A 118 -7.53 -6.61 -14.54
CA ALA A 118 -8.10 -7.91 -14.85
C ALA A 118 -7.00 -8.97 -15.05
N PRO A 119 -7.30 -10.28 -14.95
CA PRO A 119 -6.36 -11.36 -15.29
C PRO A 119 -6.19 -11.50 -16.81
N CYS A 120 -5.92 -10.39 -17.48
CA CYS A 120 -5.64 -10.28 -18.90
C CYS A 120 -4.63 -9.15 -19.13
N ARG A 121 -3.91 -9.22 -20.24
CA ARG A 121 -2.81 -8.30 -20.63
C ARG A 121 -1.58 -8.44 -19.71
N SER A 122 -0.41 -8.53 -20.34
CA SER A 122 0.82 -8.96 -19.66
C SER A 122 1.28 -8.00 -18.58
N GLU A 123 1.03 -6.70 -18.71
CA GLU A 123 1.38 -5.69 -17.71
C GLU A 123 0.59 -5.86 -16.40
N ARG A 124 -0.56 -6.54 -16.45
CA ARG A 124 -1.36 -6.92 -15.26
C ARG A 124 -0.92 -8.27 -14.72
N LEU A 125 -0.81 -9.25 -15.62
CA LEU A 125 -0.38 -10.61 -15.29
C LEU A 125 1.02 -10.66 -14.68
N ALA A 126 1.92 -9.74 -15.03
CA ALA A 126 3.25 -9.65 -14.44
C ALA A 126 3.19 -9.57 -12.91
N LYS A 127 2.26 -8.78 -12.34
CA LYS A 127 2.08 -8.63 -10.90
C LYS A 127 1.47 -9.88 -10.27
N TYR A 128 0.45 -10.47 -10.90
CA TYR A 128 -0.15 -11.72 -10.42
C TYR A 128 0.87 -12.87 -10.40
N ASN A 129 1.64 -13.03 -11.48
CA ASN A 129 2.69 -14.04 -11.56
C ASN A 129 3.79 -13.81 -10.52
N GLN A 130 4.12 -12.55 -10.22
CA GLN A 130 5.06 -12.24 -9.17
C GLN A 130 4.53 -12.62 -7.78
N LEU A 131 3.25 -12.38 -7.49
CA LEU A 131 2.63 -12.84 -6.25
C LEU A 131 2.67 -14.37 -6.10
N LEU A 132 2.43 -15.13 -7.19
CA LEU A 132 2.55 -16.58 -7.18
C LEU A 132 3.98 -17.06 -6.88
N ARG A 133 5.00 -16.39 -7.46
CA ARG A 133 6.41 -16.69 -7.15
C ARG A 133 6.76 -16.38 -5.69
N ILE A 134 6.27 -15.26 -5.17
CA ILE A 134 6.49 -14.88 -3.76
C ILE A 134 5.84 -15.92 -2.83
N GLU A 135 4.62 -16.36 -3.13
CA GLU A 135 3.93 -17.41 -2.38
C GLU A 135 4.70 -18.74 -2.41
N GLU A 136 5.17 -19.16 -3.60
CA GLU A 136 6.01 -20.35 -3.77
C GLU A 136 7.32 -20.27 -2.98
N GLU A 137 8.00 -19.12 -3.02
CA GLU A 137 9.26 -18.88 -2.30
C GLU A 137 9.06 -18.89 -0.77
N LEU A 138 7.99 -18.25 -0.29
CA LEU A 138 7.70 -18.17 1.14
C LEU A 138 7.22 -19.52 1.70
N GLY A 139 6.51 -20.33 0.93
CA GLY A 139 5.98 -21.61 1.37
C GLY A 139 5.09 -21.46 2.61
N ASP A 140 5.37 -22.24 3.65
CA ASP A 140 4.65 -22.23 4.93
C ASP A 140 4.84 -20.95 5.77
N ARG A 141 5.71 -20.03 5.32
CA ARG A 141 6.00 -18.75 6.01
C ARG A 141 5.06 -17.62 5.61
N CYS A 142 4.13 -17.86 4.67
CA CYS A 142 3.13 -16.87 4.25
C CYS A 142 1.70 -17.31 4.60
N SER A 143 0.75 -16.39 4.43
CA SER A 143 -0.67 -16.64 4.64
C SER A 143 -1.49 -15.79 3.69
N TYR A 144 -2.56 -16.37 3.14
CA TYR A 144 -3.54 -15.62 2.35
C TYR A 144 -4.48 -14.81 3.24
N ALA A 145 -4.78 -13.58 2.83
CA ALA A 145 -5.55 -12.63 3.62
C ALA A 145 -7.03 -13.02 3.83
N GLY A 146 -7.64 -13.68 2.82
CA GLY A 146 -9.03 -14.12 2.88
C GLY A 146 -10.02 -13.02 3.27
N THR A 147 -10.98 -13.35 4.13
CA THR A 147 -12.00 -12.41 4.62
C THR A 147 -11.43 -11.30 5.51
N GLY A 148 -10.21 -11.46 6.02
CA GLY A 148 -9.51 -10.48 6.85
C GLY A 148 -8.78 -9.38 6.09
N PHE A 149 -8.91 -9.30 4.77
CA PHE A 149 -8.14 -8.42 3.87
C PHE A 149 -8.10 -6.93 4.27
N ARG A 150 -9.10 -6.43 5.00
CA ARG A 150 -9.17 -5.03 5.44
C ARG A 150 -8.07 -4.67 6.45
N ASN A 151 -7.77 -5.54 7.41
CA ASN A 151 -7.10 -5.11 8.66
C ASN A 151 -5.82 -5.88 9.00
N ILE A 152 -5.37 -6.81 8.14
CA ILE A 152 -4.16 -7.65 8.41
C ILE A 152 -2.89 -6.81 8.63
N GLY A 153 -2.81 -5.67 7.94
CA GLY A 153 -1.71 -4.72 8.07
C GLY A 153 -1.82 -3.78 9.27
N SER A 154 -2.86 -3.89 10.11
CA SER A 154 -3.06 -2.95 11.21
C SER A 154 -2.52 -3.48 12.56
N PRO A 155 -1.69 -2.71 13.27
CA PRO A 155 -1.24 -3.04 14.63
C PRO A 155 -2.38 -3.20 15.64
N ALA A 156 -3.49 -2.49 15.44
CA ALA A 156 -4.68 -2.60 16.27
C ALA A 156 -5.34 -3.99 16.19
N PHE A 157 -5.11 -4.73 15.09
CA PHE A 157 -5.74 -6.03 14.82
C PHE A 157 -4.72 -7.18 14.78
N GLY A 158 -3.62 -7.05 15.52
CA GLY A 158 -2.67 -8.15 15.74
C GLY A 158 -1.40 -8.09 14.88
N MET A 159 -1.13 -6.98 14.19
CA MET A 159 0.19 -6.76 13.62
C MET A 159 1.21 -6.41 14.71
N LYS A 160 2.02 -7.41 15.09
CA LYS A 160 3.11 -7.26 16.08
C LYS A 160 4.43 -6.72 15.49
N ARG A 161 4.45 -6.34 14.21
CA ARG A 161 5.68 -6.13 13.40
C ARG A 161 5.61 -4.78 12.68
N LYS A 162 6.72 -4.04 12.57
CA LYS A 162 6.77 -2.73 11.89
C LYS A 162 7.50 -2.88 10.55
N PRO A 163 6.91 -2.52 9.39
CA PRO A 163 7.65 -2.48 8.14
C PRO A 163 8.75 -1.41 8.26
N PHE A 164 9.97 -1.78 7.87
CA PHE A 164 11.11 -0.87 7.88
C PHE A 164 11.46 -0.50 6.44
N VAL A 165 11.52 0.80 6.17
CA VAL A 165 12.04 1.34 4.91
C VAL A 165 13.50 1.65 5.11
N GLY A 166 14.37 0.85 4.48
CA GLY A 166 15.72 1.32 4.21
C GLY A 166 15.60 2.52 3.27
N GLY A 167 16.15 3.67 3.68
CA GLY A 167 15.89 4.97 3.07
C GLY A 167 16.07 5.02 1.55
N ASN A 168 15.59 6.12 0.95
CA ASN A 168 15.54 6.45 -0.48
C ASN A 168 16.90 6.28 -1.18
N TRP A 169 17.31 5.05 -1.48
CA TRP A 169 18.61 4.75 -2.08
C TRP A 169 18.41 4.58 -3.58
N LYS A 170 18.82 5.61 -4.32
CA LYS A 170 19.00 5.50 -5.77
C LYS A 170 19.96 4.33 -6.02
N CYS A 171 19.52 3.30 -6.74
CA CYS A 171 20.33 2.18 -7.23
C CYS A 171 21.31 2.61 -8.34
N ASN A 172 21.88 3.82 -8.22
CA ASN A 172 23.02 4.29 -9.01
C ASN A 172 24.33 4.16 -8.20
N GLY A 173 24.32 3.33 -7.15
CA GLY A 173 25.34 3.28 -6.12
C GLY A 173 26.68 2.72 -6.62
N LYS A 174 27.77 3.47 -6.44
CA LYS A 174 29.15 2.96 -6.61
C LYS A 174 29.55 2.11 -5.39
N VAL A 175 30.51 1.18 -5.53
CA VAL A 175 31.05 0.36 -4.42
C VAL A 175 31.49 1.22 -3.22
N SER A 176 31.94 2.45 -3.47
CA SER A 176 32.32 3.42 -2.44
C SER A 176 31.15 3.83 -1.51
N GLN A 177 29.91 3.73 -1.96
CA GLN A 177 28.70 4.13 -1.21
C GLN A 177 28.13 2.99 -0.35
N VAL A 178 28.69 1.78 -0.44
CA VAL A 178 28.28 0.64 0.40
C VAL A 178 28.49 0.94 1.88
N LYS A 179 29.57 1.67 2.24
CA LYS A 179 29.82 2.08 3.63
C LYS A 179 28.77 3.09 4.13
N GLU A 180 28.31 4.00 3.28
CA GLU A 180 27.26 4.96 3.62
C GLU A 180 25.93 4.24 3.82
N LEU A 181 25.59 3.28 2.96
CA LEU A 181 24.42 2.41 3.12
C LEU A 181 24.46 1.66 4.45
N LEU A 182 25.54 0.94 4.74
CA LEU A 182 25.69 0.20 6.00
C LEU A 182 25.63 1.12 7.23
N THR A 183 26.11 2.35 7.12
CA THR A 183 26.06 3.35 8.20
C THR A 183 24.63 3.86 8.40
N ALA A 184 23.89 4.16 7.33
CA ALA A 184 22.49 4.54 7.40
C ALA A 184 21.61 3.43 7.99
N PHE A 185 21.85 2.18 7.61
CA PHE A 185 21.18 1.01 8.18
C PHE A 185 21.42 0.87 9.70
N LYS A 186 22.67 1.04 10.13
CA LYS A 186 23.01 1.02 11.57
C LYS A 186 22.41 2.19 12.33
N ALA A 187 22.46 3.40 11.76
CA ALA A 187 21.95 4.62 12.37
C ALA A 187 20.41 4.61 12.49
N ALA A 188 19.72 3.96 11.57
CA ALA A 188 18.27 3.81 11.62
C ALA A 188 17.78 2.92 12.78
N GLY A 189 18.69 2.21 13.47
CA GLY A 189 18.36 1.49 14.70
C GLY A 189 17.35 0.35 14.51
N ALA A 190 17.31 -0.25 13.33
CA ALA A 190 16.45 -1.38 13.02
C ALA A 190 16.83 -2.57 13.92
N ASP A 191 16.00 -2.86 14.92
CA ASP A 191 16.15 -4.06 15.74
C ASP A 191 15.67 -5.26 14.92
N ALA A 192 16.61 -6.17 14.61
CA ALA A 192 16.36 -7.38 13.83
C ALA A 192 15.28 -8.28 14.44
N LYS A 193 14.91 -8.10 15.72
CA LYS A 193 13.79 -8.80 16.36
C LYS A 193 12.42 -8.32 15.90
N PHE A 194 12.33 -7.12 15.33
CA PHE A 194 11.06 -6.46 14.96
C PHE A 194 10.97 -6.06 13.48
N VAL A 195 12.03 -6.35 12.70
CA VAL A 195 12.12 -6.03 11.28
C VAL A 195 12.22 -7.32 10.48
N ASP A 196 11.12 -7.72 9.84
CA ASP A 196 11.05 -8.94 9.02
C ASP A 196 11.23 -8.68 7.51
N VAL A 197 10.87 -7.48 7.05
CA VAL A 197 10.98 -7.08 5.64
C VAL A 197 11.63 -5.72 5.55
N ALA A 198 12.71 -5.65 4.76
CA ALA A 198 13.31 -4.40 4.33
C ALA A 198 12.87 -4.16 2.88
N ILE A 199 12.09 -3.10 2.66
CA ILE A 199 11.64 -2.72 1.32
C ILE A 199 12.73 -1.85 0.71
N PHE A 200 13.40 -2.36 -0.32
CA PHE A 200 14.32 -1.59 -1.15
C PHE A 200 13.62 -1.32 -2.48
N ALA A 201 13.40 -0.05 -2.81
CA ALA A 201 12.88 0.31 -4.13
C ALA A 201 13.94 -0.05 -5.19
N PRO A 202 13.71 -1.01 -6.11
CA PRO A 202 14.49 -1.04 -7.34
C PRO A 202 14.19 0.29 -8.05
N THR A 203 15.24 1.00 -8.43
CA THR A 203 15.07 2.36 -8.94
C THR A 203 14.29 2.34 -10.24
N LEU A 204 13.15 3.02 -10.29
CA LEU A 204 12.51 3.38 -11.54
C LEU A 204 13.36 4.50 -12.17
N HIS A 205 14.21 4.15 -13.13
CA HIS A 205 15.05 5.11 -13.84
C HIS A 205 15.05 4.82 -15.33
N VAL A 206 14.30 5.60 -16.12
CA VAL A 206 14.62 5.85 -17.54
C VAL A 206 13.92 7.15 -17.98
N PRO A 207 14.52 8.03 -18.81
CA PRO A 207 15.84 8.64 -18.79
C PRO A 207 15.76 10.18 -18.64
N THR A 208 16.85 10.83 -18.21
CA THR A 208 17.05 12.28 -18.44
C THR A 208 17.15 12.56 -19.93
N ALA A 209 16.16 13.26 -20.50
CA ALA A 209 16.38 14.02 -21.72
C ALA A 209 16.97 15.39 -21.33
N GLN A 210 18.07 15.73 -22.01
CA GLN A 210 18.77 17.02 -21.96
C GLN A 210 17.89 18.16 -22.48
#